data_AF-A0AAP0KMR0-F1
#
_entry.id   AF-A0AAP0KMR0-F1
#
_cell.length_a   1.000
_cell.length_b   1.000
_cell.length_c   1.000
_cell.angle_alpha   90.00
_cell.angle_beta   90.00
_cell.angle_gamma   90.00
#
_symmetry.space_group_name_H-M   'P 1'
#
loop_
_entity.id
_entity.type
_entity.pdbx_description
1 polymer ?
#
loop_
_entity_poly.entity_id
_entity_poly.type
_entity_poly.pdbx_seq_one_letter_code
_entity_poly.pdbx_strand_id
1 'polypeptide(L)'
;MREDIKVFNLSGMGCSATLISMNLVQNLFKIHKNSLALVLSTESIGPNWYVGNEKSIMLPNVLFRCGGAAVLLTNIPSLKHNAKFKVKLLVRTHLGSNPEGFQCVEQKEDQMGRRGIQLNKTLPKAATLAFIDYLKILAPKILSFRELLRCSLATFIHSKVRGRRSTSKPKPNVNFKTGVDHFCLYAGGTAVINGVGKSLGLSDYDVEPALMTLHRFGNTSSSSVWYVSRYMEAKKRLKKGDKVLMFSFGSGFKCNSCFLEVVRDLGDGNDLNMSLQVKSSSTVKINFKSGVDHFCIHPGGTAVINGVGNSMGLNEHDLEPARMALHRFGNTSASGIWYVLGYMEAKRRLKKGEKVLIVGFSAGFKCNICVLEVVRDLDLEEQSVWKDCIGEYPLNDLACNAFVEAYKWMESLGEDHLSFNADNFQNLMREYKEKN
;
A
#
# COMPACT_ATOMS: atom_id res chain seq x y z
N MET A 1 13.41 12.97 10.24
CA MET A 1 12.72 14.16 9.69
C MET A 1 13.18 15.36 10.51
N ARG A 2 13.22 16.58 9.96
CA ARG A 2 13.66 17.77 10.71
C ARG A 2 12.69 18.07 11.85
N GLU A 3 13.18 18.71 12.91
CA GLU A 3 12.41 19.05 14.11
C GLU A 3 11.34 20.12 13.86
N ASP A 4 11.50 20.93 12.80
CA ASP A 4 10.58 22.01 12.41
C ASP A 4 9.36 21.54 11.60
N ILE A 5 9.21 20.24 11.36
CA ILE A 5 8.14 19.70 10.52
C ILE A 5 6.83 19.61 11.31
N LYS A 6 5.79 20.27 10.79
CA LYS A 6 4.42 20.11 11.29
C LYS A 6 3.85 18.77 10.86
N VAL A 7 3.53 17.90 11.83
CA VAL A 7 2.99 16.56 11.59
C VAL A 7 1.49 16.54 11.89
N PHE A 8 0.71 15.97 10.97
CA PHE A 8 -0.74 15.80 11.10
C PHE A 8 -1.08 14.32 10.91
N ASN A 9 -1.72 13.70 11.91
CA ASN A 9 -2.18 12.32 11.84
C ASN A 9 -3.68 12.28 11.60
N LEU A 10 -4.10 11.82 10.42
CA LEU A 10 -5.52 11.69 10.06
C LEU A 10 -5.98 10.23 10.21
N SER A 11 -6.77 9.96 11.25
CA SER A 11 -7.38 8.65 11.51
C SER A 11 -8.89 8.67 11.21
N GLY A 12 -9.52 7.50 11.12
CA GLY A 12 -10.98 7.37 10.95
C GLY A 12 -11.55 7.77 9.57
N MET A 13 -10.69 8.06 8.59
CA MET A 13 -11.11 8.47 7.23
C MET A 13 -11.16 7.30 6.24
N GLY A 14 -10.57 6.16 6.60
CA GLY A 14 -10.49 4.95 5.78
C GLY A 14 -9.94 5.23 4.39
N CYS A 15 -10.51 4.55 3.39
CA CYS A 15 -10.02 4.58 2.00
C CYS A 15 -10.11 5.97 1.32
N SER A 16 -10.74 6.95 1.95
CA SER A 16 -10.80 8.34 1.47
C SER A 16 -9.71 9.27 2.04
N ALA A 17 -8.88 8.77 2.96
CA ALA A 17 -7.94 9.57 3.75
C ALA A 17 -6.98 10.39 2.88
N THR A 18 -6.47 9.83 1.77
CA THR A 18 -5.55 10.50 0.85
C THR A 18 -6.10 11.81 0.31
N LEU A 19 -7.31 11.80 -0.26
CA LEU A 19 -7.87 13.00 -0.89
C LEU A 19 -8.28 14.05 0.16
N ILE A 20 -8.66 13.60 1.35
CA ILE A 20 -8.88 14.48 2.51
C ILE A 20 -7.56 15.13 2.95
N SER A 21 -6.47 14.36 2.98
CA SER A 21 -5.12 14.86 3.29
C SER A 21 -4.66 15.89 2.26
N MET A 22 -4.90 15.65 0.97
CA MET A 22 -4.62 16.64 -0.08
C MET A 22 -5.42 17.94 0.13
N ASN A 23 -6.67 17.85 0.60
CA ASN A 23 -7.48 19.03 0.90
C ASN A 23 -6.97 19.80 2.12
N LEU A 24 -6.52 19.11 3.16
CA LEU A 24 -5.81 19.73 4.28
C LEU A 24 -4.56 20.48 3.80
N VAL A 25 -3.70 19.82 3.01
CA VAL A 25 -2.50 20.44 2.44
C VAL A 25 -2.84 21.65 1.58
N GLN A 26 -3.87 21.55 0.74
CA GLN A 26 -4.30 22.69 -0.09
C GLN A 26 -4.70 23.89 0.77
N ASN A 27 -5.39 23.67 1.89
CA ASN A 27 -5.76 24.76 2.80
C ASN A 27 -4.53 25.33 3.53
N LEU A 28 -3.59 24.49 3.94
CA LEU A 28 -2.32 24.94 4.52
C LEU A 28 -1.50 25.77 3.52
N PHE A 29 -1.46 25.39 2.25
CA PHE A 29 -0.76 26.13 1.19
C PHE A 29 -1.39 27.49 0.84
N LYS A 30 -2.64 27.75 1.26
CA LYS A 30 -3.23 29.10 1.17
C LYS A 30 -2.65 30.05 2.22
N ILE A 31 -2.20 29.51 3.35
CA ILE A 31 -1.69 30.27 4.49
C ILE A 31 -0.16 30.34 4.44
N HIS A 32 0.49 29.22 4.16
CA HIS A 32 1.94 29.07 4.14
C HIS A 32 2.46 29.08 2.71
N LYS A 33 3.17 30.15 2.32
CA LYS A 33 3.83 30.27 1.01
C LYS A 33 5.14 29.46 0.98
N ASN A 34 5.61 29.12 -0.21
CA ASN A 34 6.89 28.46 -0.46
C ASN A 34 7.16 27.23 0.44
N SER A 35 6.16 26.35 0.55
CA SER A 35 6.16 25.20 1.42
C SER A 35 6.14 23.89 0.64
N LEU A 36 6.69 22.85 1.26
CA LEU A 36 6.58 21.46 0.84
C LEU A 36 5.67 20.71 1.82
N ALA A 37 4.90 19.77 1.30
CA ALA A 37 4.09 18.88 2.13
C ALA A 37 4.22 17.44 1.62
N LEU A 38 4.49 16.52 2.52
CA LEU A 38 4.50 15.09 2.25
C LEU A 38 3.19 14.49 2.78
N VAL A 39 2.38 13.94 1.88
CA VAL A 39 1.23 13.11 2.24
C VAL A 39 1.67 11.66 2.19
N LEU A 40 1.68 11.01 3.34
CA LEU A 40 1.97 9.58 3.47
C LEU A 40 0.68 8.84 3.81
N SER A 41 0.39 7.80 3.03
CA SER A 41 -0.72 6.89 3.24
C SER A 41 -0.15 5.51 3.46
N THR A 42 -0.46 4.90 4.59
CA THR A 42 0.01 3.55 4.96
C THR A 42 -1.15 2.74 5.46
N GLU A 43 -1.28 1.52 4.94
CA GLU A 43 -2.42 0.67 5.20
C GLU A 43 -1.91 -0.72 5.56
N SER A 44 -2.36 -1.21 6.71
CA SER A 44 -2.04 -2.54 7.23
C SER A 44 -3.35 -3.26 7.58
N ILE A 45 -3.50 -4.49 7.09
CA ILE A 45 -4.66 -5.33 7.40
C ILE A 45 -4.55 -5.99 8.78
N GLY A 46 -3.34 -6.09 9.34
CA GLY A 46 -3.07 -6.81 10.59
C GLY A 46 -3.97 -6.39 11.75
N PRO A 47 -4.04 -5.08 12.10
CA PRO A 47 -4.85 -4.61 13.23
C PRO A 47 -6.37 -4.83 13.10
N ASN A 48 -6.84 -5.16 11.90
CA ASN A 48 -8.26 -5.31 11.57
C ASN A 48 -8.59 -6.71 11.00
N TRP A 49 -7.67 -7.67 11.13
CA TRP A 49 -7.89 -9.03 10.63
C TRP A 49 -8.96 -9.74 11.45
N TYR A 50 -10.07 -10.10 10.81
CA TYR A 50 -11.18 -10.75 11.48
C TYR A 50 -11.00 -12.27 11.48
N VAL A 51 -10.99 -12.90 12.66
CA VAL A 51 -10.80 -14.35 12.83
C VAL A 51 -12.10 -15.13 13.05
N GLY A 52 -13.25 -14.48 12.94
CA GLY A 52 -14.56 -15.12 13.11
C GLY A 52 -15.20 -15.56 11.79
N ASN A 53 -16.46 -16.00 11.89
CA ASN A 53 -17.18 -16.65 10.79
C ASN A 53 -18.32 -15.79 10.18
N GLU A 54 -18.54 -14.56 10.68
CA GLU A 54 -19.52 -13.66 10.08
C GLU A 54 -19.06 -13.18 8.70
N LYS A 55 -19.71 -13.67 7.64
CA LYS A 55 -19.36 -13.37 6.23
C LYS A 55 -19.22 -11.87 5.94
N SER A 56 -20.08 -11.04 6.51
CA SER A 56 -20.05 -9.58 6.28
C SER A 56 -18.85 -8.88 6.90
N ILE A 57 -18.24 -9.48 7.92
CA ILE A 57 -17.01 -8.99 8.60
C ILE A 57 -15.75 -9.64 8.01
N MET A 58 -15.89 -10.85 7.46
CA MET A 58 -14.81 -11.56 6.78
C MET A 58 -14.48 -11.00 5.39
N LEU A 59 -15.45 -10.37 4.71
CA LEU A 59 -15.26 -9.84 3.36
C LEU A 59 -14.06 -8.87 3.22
N PRO A 60 -13.78 -7.97 4.18
CA PRO A 60 -12.53 -7.22 4.21
C PRO A 60 -11.25 -8.04 4.13
N ASN A 61 -11.16 -9.22 4.76
CA ASN A 61 -9.95 -10.03 4.72
C ASN A 61 -9.58 -10.48 3.30
N VAL A 62 -10.59 -10.67 2.44
CA VAL A 62 -10.37 -11.06 1.04
C VAL A 62 -10.16 -9.87 0.11
N LEU A 63 -10.75 -8.71 0.44
CA LEU A 63 -10.66 -7.50 -0.39
C LEU A 63 -9.40 -6.68 -0.11
N PHE A 64 -9.09 -6.44 1.17
CA PHE A 64 -8.03 -5.53 1.56
C PHE A 64 -6.66 -6.17 1.50
N ARG A 65 -5.66 -5.35 1.19
CA ARG A 65 -4.24 -5.71 1.20
C ARG A 65 -3.44 -4.59 1.83
N CYS A 66 -2.26 -4.94 2.36
CA CYS A 66 -1.31 -3.93 2.82
C CYS A 66 -0.83 -3.09 1.64
N GLY A 67 -0.65 -1.80 1.86
CA GLY A 67 -0.15 -0.90 0.84
C GLY A 67 0.29 0.43 1.40
N GLY A 68 0.88 1.25 0.55
CA GLY A 68 1.20 2.61 0.93
C GLY A 68 1.62 3.46 -0.25
N ALA A 69 1.45 4.77 -0.10
CA ALA A 69 1.84 5.76 -1.09
C ALA A 69 2.36 7.00 -0.40
N ALA A 70 3.36 7.64 -1.01
CA ALA A 70 3.90 8.90 -0.58
C ALA A 70 3.78 9.90 -1.73
N VAL A 71 3.20 11.07 -1.45
CA VAL A 71 3.00 12.12 -2.45
C VAL A 71 3.55 13.44 -1.92
N LEU A 72 4.48 14.00 -2.69
CA LEU A 72 5.06 15.30 -2.41
C LEU A 72 4.26 16.39 -3.13
N LEU A 73 3.80 17.38 -2.37
CA LEU A 73 3.07 18.55 -2.84
C LEU A 73 3.91 19.80 -2.58
N THR A 74 3.75 20.80 -3.44
CA THR A 74 4.46 22.08 -3.30
C THR A 74 3.60 23.24 -3.79
N ASN A 75 3.78 24.42 -3.18
CA ASN A 75 3.34 25.70 -3.74
C ASN A 75 4.52 26.62 -4.09
N ILE A 76 5.75 26.08 -4.16
CA ILE A 76 6.96 26.81 -4.54
C ILE A 76 7.00 26.99 -6.07
N PRO A 77 7.00 28.23 -6.60
CA PRO A 77 6.97 28.46 -8.06
C PRO A 77 8.16 27.87 -8.82
N SER A 78 9.36 27.88 -8.23
CA SER A 78 10.57 27.36 -8.88
C SER A 78 10.50 25.86 -9.15
N LEU A 79 9.75 25.09 -8.35
CA LEU A 79 9.58 23.64 -8.49
C LEU A 79 8.48 23.24 -9.47
N LYS A 80 7.80 24.20 -10.12
CA LYS A 80 6.66 23.95 -11.01
C LYS A 80 7.01 23.01 -12.18
N HIS A 81 8.23 23.07 -12.70
CA HIS A 81 8.69 22.23 -13.81
C HIS A 81 8.90 20.75 -13.43
N ASN A 82 9.08 20.46 -12.13
CA ASN A 82 9.23 19.11 -11.61
C ASN A 82 7.90 18.45 -11.26
N ALA A 83 6.82 19.23 -11.18
CA ALA A 83 5.50 18.70 -10.83
C ALA A 83 4.96 17.78 -11.93
N LYS A 84 4.31 16.68 -11.54
CA LYS A 84 3.58 15.81 -12.47
C LYS A 84 2.17 16.30 -12.74
N PHE A 85 1.51 16.73 -11.65
CA PHE A 85 0.12 17.16 -11.67
C PHE A 85 -0.03 18.53 -11.00
N LYS A 86 -0.99 19.31 -11.48
CA LYS A 86 -1.51 20.51 -10.83
C LYS A 86 -2.91 20.23 -10.29
N VAL A 87 -3.08 20.36 -8.98
CA VAL A 87 -4.39 20.26 -8.33
C VAL A 87 -5.25 21.47 -8.69
N LYS A 88 -6.37 21.25 -9.36
CA LYS A 88 -7.31 22.31 -9.79
C LYS A 88 -8.47 22.45 -8.82
N LEU A 89 -9.07 21.34 -8.45
CA LEU A 89 -10.29 21.32 -7.66
C LEU A 89 -10.31 20.09 -6.76
N LEU A 90 -10.64 20.29 -5.48
CA LEU A 90 -10.92 19.24 -4.53
C LEU A 90 -12.36 19.39 -4.06
N VAL A 91 -13.14 18.31 -4.16
CA VAL A 91 -14.56 18.29 -3.73
C VAL A 91 -14.78 17.07 -2.88
N ARG A 92 -15.54 17.26 -1.80
CA ARG A 92 -15.93 16.24 -0.83
C ARG A 92 -17.43 16.29 -0.57
N THR A 93 -18.07 15.12 -0.56
CA THR A 93 -19.42 14.91 -0.05
C THR A 93 -19.42 13.84 1.05
N HIS A 94 -20.41 13.91 1.93
CA HIS A 94 -20.55 13.00 3.07
C HIS A 94 -22.02 12.66 3.29
N LEU A 95 -22.33 11.37 3.37
CA LEU A 95 -23.68 10.84 3.61
C LEU A 95 -23.85 10.27 5.03
N GLY A 96 -23.06 10.74 6.00
CA GLY A 96 -23.16 10.26 7.40
C GLY A 96 -24.49 10.46 8.09
N SER A 97 -25.30 11.40 7.62
CA SER A 97 -26.66 11.59 8.12
C SER A 97 -27.67 10.60 7.53
N ASN A 98 -27.31 9.87 6.47
CA ASN A 98 -28.15 8.84 5.88
C ASN A 98 -27.85 7.49 6.56
N PRO A 99 -28.83 6.82 7.19
CA PRO A 99 -28.62 5.52 7.85
C PRO A 99 -27.99 4.46 6.94
N GLU A 100 -28.42 4.38 5.66
CA GLU A 100 -27.83 3.45 4.70
C GLU A 100 -26.38 3.79 4.37
N GLY A 101 -26.02 5.07 4.39
CA GLY A 101 -24.65 5.54 4.18
C GLY A 101 -23.77 5.29 5.40
N PHE A 102 -24.29 5.52 6.60
CA PHE A 102 -23.59 5.31 7.85
C PHE A 102 -23.28 3.84 8.08
N GLN A 103 -24.29 2.98 7.94
CA GLN A 103 -24.21 1.54 8.27
C GLN A 103 -23.58 0.67 7.17
N CYS A 104 -23.13 1.26 6.05
CA CYS A 104 -22.59 0.46 4.95
C CYS A 104 -21.16 -0.03 5.20
N VAL A 105 -20.38 0.69 6.01
CA VAL A 105 -19.03 0.33 6.44
C VAL A 105 -18.85 0.74 7.89
N GLU A 106 -18.88 -0.23 8.79
CA GLU A 106 -18.77 0.01 10.24
C GLU A 106 -17.74 -0.93 10.85
N GLN A 107 -17.02 -0.45 11.85
CA GLN A 107 -16.19 -1.31 12.69
C GLN A 107 -17.06 -1.80 13.84
N LYS A 108 -17.19 -3.11 13.99
CA LYS A 108 -18.03 -3.73 15.03
C LYS A 108 -17.39 -4.99 15.57
N GLU A 109 -17.94 -5.47 16.67
CA GLU A 109 -17.63 -6.78 17.22
C GLU A 109 -18.72 -7.77 16.80
N ASP A 110 -18.32 -9.03 16.61
CA ASP A 110 -19.27 -10.12 16.46
C ASP A 110 -19.80 -10.60 17.83
N GLN A 111 -20.68 -11.60 17.82
CA GLN A 111 -21.26 -12.17 19.04
C GLN A 111 -20.24 -12.73 20.04
N MET A 112 -19.01 -13.01 19.60
CA MET A 112 -17.92 -13.52 20.43
C MET A 112 -16.92 -12.41 20.84
N GLY A 113 -17.27 -11.13 20.63
CA GLY A 113 -16.40 -9.99 20.94
C GLY A 113 -15.23 -9.81 19.97
N ARG A 114 -15.22 -10.52 18.83
CA ARG A 114 -14.13 -10.40 17.85
C ARG A 114 -14.39 -9.20 16.97
N ARG A 115 -13.48 -8.23 17.04
CA ARG A 115 -13.56 -6.97 16.28
C ARG A 115 -13.25 -7.21 14.80
N GLY A 116 -13.99 -6.52 13.93
CA GLY A 116 -13.69 -6.45 12.51
C GLY A 116 -14.44 -5.33 11.81
N ILE A 117 -14.25 -5.21 10.50
CA ILE A 117 -14.94 -4.22 9.67
C ILE A 117 -16.10 -4.92 8.98
N GLN A 118 -17.32 -4.49 9.20
CA GLN A 118 -18.48 -4.96 8.47
C GLN A 118 -18.64 -4.20 7.16
N LEU A 119 -18.79 -4.92 6.06
CA LEU A 119 -19.24 -4.39 4.77
C LEU A 119 -20.66 -4.85 4.49
N ASN A 120 -21.60 -3.91 4.43
CA ASN A 120 -23.00 -4.21 4.16
C ASN A 120 -23.25 -4.34 2.64
N LYS A 121 -24.26 -5.13 2.26
CA LYS A 121 -24.68 -5.29 0.85
C LYS A 121 -25.21 -3.99 0.24
N THR A 122 -25.57 -3.01 1.07
CA THR A 122 -26.00 -1.67 0.65
C THR A 122 -24.83 -0.80 0.14
N LEU A 123 -23.57 -1.21 0.35
CA LEU A 123 -22.38 -0.45 0.00
C LEU A 123 -22.36 0.06 -1.46
N PRO A 124 -22.64 -0.76 -2.50
CA PRO A 124 -22.63 -0.26 -3.88
C PRO A 124 -23.73 0.78 -4.14
N LYS A 125 -24.90 0.63 -3.49
CA LYS A 125 -26.02 1.58 -3.58
C LYS A 125 -25.65 2.90 -2.91
N ALA A 126 -25.10 2.86 -1.68
CA ALA A 126 -24.61 4.03 -0.97
C ALA A 126 -23.51 4.75 -1.75
N ALA A 127 -22.60 3.99 -2.39
CA ALA A 127 -21.58 4.53 -3.28
C ALA A 127 -22.14 5.29 -4.47
N THR A 128 -23.12 4.68 -5.14
CA THR A 128 -23.79 5.29 -6.29
C THR A 128 -24.54 6.57 -5.88
N LEU A 129 -25.24 6.56 -4.75
CA LEU A 129 -25.96 7.73 -4.24
C LEU A 129 -25.01 8.88 -3.88
N ALA A 130 -23.95 8.58 -3.11
CA ALA A 130 -22.94 9.59 -2.75
C ALA A 130 -22.26 10.17 -3.98
N PHE A 131 -22.05 9.33 -4.99
CA PHE A 131 -21.47 9.72 -6.26
C PHE A 131 -22.41 10.61 -7.09
N ILE A 132 -23.71 10.30 -7.16
CA ILE A 132 -24.71 11.14 -7.85
C ILE A 132 -24.79 12.53 -7.20
N ASP A 133 -24.88 12.62 -5.87
CA ASP A 133 -24.92 13.91 -5.18
C ASP A 133 -23.62 14.70 -5.36
N TYR A 134 -22.51 13.98 -5.41
CA TYR A 134 -21.22 14.54 -5.76
C TYR A 134 -21.20 15.11 -7.20
N LEU A 135 -21.74 14.40 -8.19
CA LEU A 135 -21.76 14.87 -9.58
C LEU A 135 -22.55 16.17 -9.74
N LYS A 136 -23.61 16.39 -8.96
CA LYS A 136 -24.34 17.67 -8.96
C LYS A 136 -23.45 18.86 -8.59
N ILE A 137 -22.47 18.66 -7.72
CA ILE A 137 -21.53 19.70 -7.28
C ILE A 137 -20.35 19.82 -8.25
N LEU A 138 -19.88 18.69 -8.78
CA LEU A 138 -18.71 18.64 -9.65
C LEU A 138 -19.01 19.10 -11.09
N ALA A 139 -20.11 18.61 -11.67
CA ALA A 139 -20.43 18.80 -13.08
C ALA A 139 -20.42 20.29 -13.50
N PRO A 140 -21.00 21.24 -12.75
CA PRO A 140 -20.94 22.66 -13.11
C PRO A 140 -19.53 23.26 -13.08
N LYS A 141 -18.60 22.67 -12.33
CA LYS A 141 -17.23 23.18 -12.13
C LYS A 141 -16.23 22.62 -13.14
N ILE A 142 -16.54 21.49 -13.78
CA ILE A 142 -15.63 20.79 -14.69
C ILE A 142 -16.13 20.83 -16.14
N LEU A 143 -17.44 20.78 -16.36
CA LEU A 143 -17.99 20.70 -17.71
C LEU A 143 -17.92 22.03 -18.44
N SER A 144 -17.78 21.94 -19.76
CA SER A 144 -17.85 23.10 -20.64
C SER A 144 -19.24 23.74 -20.59
N PHE A 145 -19.29 25.06 -20.78
CA PHE A 145 -20.55 25.82 -20.84
C PHE A 145 -21.53 25.24 -21.88
N ARG A 146 -21.03 24.71 -23.00
CA ARG A 146 -21.84 24.09 -24.06
C ARG A 146 -22.57 22.83 -23.58
N GLU A 147 -21.92 21.97 -22.81
CA GLU A 147 -22.57 20.76 -22.27
C GLU A 147 -23.54 21.08 -21.14
N LEU A 148 -23.25 22.09 -20.32
CA LEU A 148 -24.20 22.57 -19.30
C LEU A 148 -25.47 23.11 -19.96
N LEU A 149 -25.34 23.88 -21.05
CA LEU A 149 -26.47 24.34 -21.86
C LEU A 149 -27.22 23.17 -22.49
N ARG A 150 -26.52 22.20 -23.11
CA ARG A 150 -27.15 21.02 -23.71
C ARG A 150 -27.95 20.23 -22.68
N CYS A 151 -27.39 19.99 -21.49
CA CYS A 151 -28.07 19.27 -20.42
C CYS A 151 -29.26 20.05 -19.87
N SER A 152 -29.13 21.38 -19.71
CA SER A 152 -30.22 22.24 -19.23
C SER A 152 -31.37 22.30 -20.23
N LEU A 153 -31.06 22.47 -21.53
CA LEU A 153 -32.04 22.45 -22.62
C LEU A 153 -32.71 21.08 -22.74
N ALA A 154 -31.95 19.98 -22.67
CA ALA A 154 -32.51 18.63 -22.71
C ALA A 154 -33.43 18.36 -21.51
N THR A 155 -33.06 18.82 -20.31
CA THR A 155 -33.88 18.68 -19.10
C THR A 155 -35.15 19.55 -19.20
N PHE A 156 -35.05 20.76 -19.74
CA PHE A 156 -36.19 21.65 -19.98
C PHE A 156 -37.15 21.12 -21.04
N ILE A 157 -36.64 20.60 -22.16
CA ILE A 157 -37.45 19.93 -23.19
C ILE A 157 -38.11 18.69 -22.59
N HIS A 158 -37.38 17.89 -21.81
CA HIS A 158 -37.94 16.71 -21.15
C HIS A 158 -39.01 17.07 -20.11
N SER A 159 -38.87 18.18 -19.37
CA SER A 159 -39.89 18.63 -18.41
C SER A 159 -41.13 19.18 -19.12
N LYS A 160 -40.98 19.81 -20.30
CA LYS A 160 -42.08 20.36 -21.09
C LYS A 160 -42.83 19.29 -21.91
N VAL A 161 -42.13 18.25 -22.36
CA VAL A 161 -42.70 17.11 -23.11
C VAL A 161 -43.42 16.11 -22.18
N ARG A 162 -43.04 16.04 -20.90
CA ARG A 162 -43.68 15.16 -19.89
C ARG A 162 -45.14 15.52 -19.56
N GLY A 163 -45.65 16.66 -20.04
CA GLY A 163 -47.07 17.00 -19.99
C GLY A 163 -47.94 16.16 -20.93
N ARG A 164 -47.38 15.41 -21.90
CA ARG A 164 -48.14 14.56 -22.83
C ARG A 164 -47.34 13.31 -23.21
N ARG A 165 -47.79 12.15 -22.72
CA ARG A 165 -47.34 10.76 -23.01
C ARG A 165 -46.19 10.20 -22.16
N SER A 166 -46.56 9.17 -21.40
CA SER A 166 -45.71 8.23 -20.68
C SER A 166 -45.07 7.23 -21.64
N THR A 167 -43.86 7.51 -22.11
CA THR A 167 -42.91 6.47 -22.54
C THR A 167 -41.52 6.79 -22.00
N SER A 168 -40.88 5.77 -21.40
CA SER A 168 -39.64 5.81 -20.64
C SER A 168 -38.40 6.09 -21.50
N LYS A 169 -38.29 7.28 -22.10
CA LYS A 169 -37.01 7.70 -22.69
C LYS A 169 -35.94 7.87 -21.60
N PRO A 170 -34.69 7.42 -21.84
CA PRO A 170 -33.63 7.51 -20.85
C PRO A 170 -33.33 8.97 -20.50
N LYS A 171 -33.06 9.23 -19.20
CA LYS A 171 -32.64 10.55 -18.71
C LYS A 171 -31.44 11.06 -19.52
N PRO A 172 -31.37 12.36 -19.82
CA PRO A 172 -30.21 12.92 -20.51
C PRO A 172 -28.93 12.61 -19.71
N ASN A 173 -28.07 11.77 -20.28
CA ASN A 173 -26.81 11.37 -19.65
C ASN A 173 -25.77 12.48 -19.85
N VAL A 174 -25.08 12.85 -18.78
CA VAL A 174 -24.06 13.89 -18.78
C VAL A 174 -22.78 13.27 -19.33
N ASN A 175 -22.24 13.82 -20.42
CA ASN A 175 -21.01 13.31 -21.00
C ASN A 175 -19.80 13.94 -20.32
N PHE A 176 -19.30 13.29 -19.27
CA PHE A 176 -18.13 13.75 -18.51
C PHE A 176 -16.82 13.71 -19.32
N LYS A 177 -16.75 12.92 -20.41
CA LYS A 177 -15.58 12.88 -21.29
C LYS A 177 -15.31 14.20 -22.02
N THR A 178 -16.25 15.14 -22.01
CA THR A 178 -16.07 16.47 -22.59
C THR A 178 -15.20 17.41 -21.73
N GLY A 179 -15.03 17.10 -20.44
CA GLY A 179 -14.24 17.90 -19.49
C GLY A 179 -13.14 17.12 -18.77
N VAL A 180 -13.08 15.80 -18.96
CA VAL A 180 -12.15 14.88 -18.30
C VAL A 180 -11.59 13.92 -19.34
N ASP A 181 -10.26 13.83 -19.42
CA ASP A 181 -9.56 12.95 -20.37
C ASP A 181 -9.33 11.56 -19.76
N HIS A 182 -9.03 11.49 -18.45
CA HIS A 182 -8.77 10.23 -17.74
C HIS A 182 -9.53 10.13 -16.42
N PHE A 183 -10.05 8.93 -16.12
CA PHE A 183 -10.79 8.66 -14.89
C PHE A 183 -10.01 7.73 -13.97
N CYS A 184 -9.41 8.29 -12.92
CA CYS A 184 -8.66 7.52 -11.92
C CYS A 184 -9.61 7.05 -10.80
N LEU A 185 -10.23 5.89 -11.04
CA LEU A 185 -11.24 5.31 -10.14
C LEU A 185 -10.58 4.60 -8.96
N TYR A 186 -11.17 4.71 -7.78
CA TYR A 186 -10.73 3.95 -6.61
C TYR A 186 -10.95 2.44 -6.75
N ALA A 187 -9.88 1.67 -6.53
CA ALA A 187 -9.86 0.20 -6.58
C ALA A 187 -10.46 -0.44 -5.30
N GLY A 188 -11.70 -0.11 -4.98
CA GLY A 188 -12.38 -0.61 -3.77
C GLY A 188 -12.90 -2.04 -3.87
N GLY A 189 -13.26 -2.46 -5.08
CA GLY A 189 -13.86 -3.76 -5.39
C GLY A 189 -14.56 -3.72 -6.74
N THR A 190 -14.64 -4.86 -7.43
CA THR A 190 -15.15 -4.95 -8.81
C THR A 190 -16.56 -4.38 -8.96
N ALA A 191 -17.45 -4.64 -7.99
CA ALA A 191 -18.81 -4.11 -8.00
C ALA A 191 -18.87 -2.57 -7.92
N VAL A 192 -17.99 -1.95 -7.14
CA VAL A 192 -17.92 -0.48 -7.02
C VAL A 192 -17.35 0.13 -8.30
N ILE A 193 -16.27 -0.45 -8.84
CA ILE A 193 -15.64 0.00 -10.09
C ILE A 193 -16.66 -0.05 -11.24
N ASN A 194 -17.32 -1.18 -11.43
CA ASN A 194 -18.30 -1.36 -12.50
C ASN A 194 -19.55 -0.51 -12.30
N GLY A 195 -20.02 -0.36 -11.06
CA GLY A 195 -21.15 0.50 -10.73
C GLY A 195 -20.88 1.96 -11.11
N VAL A 196 -19.70 2.48 -10.76
CA VAL A 196 -19.31 3.85 -11.13
C VAL A 196 -19.07 3.97 -12.64
N GLY A 197 -18.39 2.99 -13.25
CA GLY A 197 -18.17 2.97 -14.70
C GLY A 197 -19.49 3.06 -15.48
N LYS A 198 -20.47 2.23 -15.12
CA LYS A 198 -21.82 2.28 -15.70
C LYS A 198 -22.53 3.62 -15.46
N SER A 199 -22.41 4.18 -14.26
CA SER A 199 -23.06 5.46 -13.90
C SER A 199 -22.51 6.64 -14.70
N LEU A 200 -21.22 6.60 -15.05
CA LEU A 200 -20.53 7.64 -15.82
C LEU A 200 -20.54 7.39 -17.34
N GLY A 201 -21.00 6.22 -17.81
CA GLY A 201 -20.87 5.81 -19.21
C GLY A 201 -19.41 5.64 -19.64
N LEU A 202 -18.57 5.13 -18.75
CA LEU A 202 -17.15 4.85 -19.02
C LEU A 202 -16.99 3.61 -19.88
N SER A 203 -15.95 3.58 -20.71
CA SER A 203 -15.57 2.40 -21.51
C SER A 203 -14.64 1.48 -20.72
N ASP A 204 -14.42 0.27 -21.24
CA ASP A 204 -13.47 -0.69 -20.66
C ASP A 204 -12.06 -0.10 -20.51
N TYR A 205 -11.64 0.74 -21.46
CA TYR A 205 -10.37 1.47 -21.39
C TYR A 205 -10.27 2.35 -20.14
N ASP A 206 -11.36 3.03 -19.75
CA ASP A 206 -11.37 3.96 -18.62
C ASP A 206 -11.36 3.22 -17.27
N VAL A 207 -12.03 2.07 -17.18
CA VAL A 207 -12.12 1.26 -15.95
C VAL A 207 -10.93 0.32 -15.76
N GLU A 208 -10.22 -0.05 -16.83
CA GLU A 208 -9.09 -0.97 -16.83
C GLU A 208 -8.04 -0.63 -15.75
N PRO A 209 -7.57 0.62 -15.57
CA PRO A 209 -6.56 0.92 -14.56
C PRO A 209 -6.98 0.54 -13.13
N ALA A 210 -8.25 0.74 -12.79
CA ALA A 210 -8.79 0.39 -11.48
C ALA A 210 -8.93 -1.13 -11.32
N LEU A 211 -9.40 -1.83 -12.37
CA LEU A 211 -9.53 -3.29 -12.38
C LEU A 211 -8.16 -3.98 -12.28
N MET A 212 -7.16 -3.53 -13.05
CA MET A 212 -5.82 -4.11 -13.05
C MET A 212 -5.07 -3.84 -11.74
N THR A 213 -5.29 -2.67 -11.15
CA THR A 213 -4.77 -2.36 -9.81
C THR A 213 -5.40 -3.28 -8.76
N LEU A 214 -6.72 -3.43 -8.78
CA LEU A 214 -7.44 -4.33 -7.87
C LEU A 214 -6.98 -5.79 -8.05
N HIS A 215 -6.83 -6.24 -9.29
CA HIS A 215 -6.37 -7.59 -9.60
C HIS A 215 -4.96 -7.86 -9.05
N ARG A 216 -4.02 -6.93 -9.27
CA ARG A 216 -2.61 -7.13 -8.89
C ARG A 216 -2.33 -6.90 -7.42
N PHE A 217 -2.95 -5.88 -6.82
CA PHE A 217 -2.60 -5.39 -5.48
C PHE A 217 -3.73 -5.50 -4.47
N GLY A 218 -4.94 -5.89 -4.89
CA GLY A 218 -6.13 -5.83 -4.05
C GLY A 218 -6.52 -4.40 -3.70
N ASN A 219 -7.40 -4.26 -2.72
CA ASN A 219 -7.77 -2.96 -2.19
C ASN A 219 -6.75 -2.50 -1.14
N THR A 220 -5.83 -1.63 -1.53
CA THR A 220 -4.85 -0.99 -0.63
C THR A 220 -5.42 0.23 0.12
N SER A 221 -6.73 0.28 0.35
CA SER A 221 -7.41 1.37 1.07
C SER A 221 -7.02 2.75 0.52
N SER A 222 -6.55 3.68 1.35
CA SER A 222 -6.32 5.08 0.95
C SER A 222 -5.25 5.26 -0.13
N SER A 223 -4.31 4.33 -0.28
CA SER A 223 -3.26 4.41 -1.32
C SER A 223 -3.73 3.97 -2.71
N SER A 224 -4.88 3.28 -2.83
CA SER A 224 -5.31 2.63 -4.07
C SER A 224 -5.37 3.56 -5.27
N VAL A 225 -5.81 4.82 -5.10
CA VAL A 225 -5.88 5.79 -6.19
C VAL A 225 -4.51 6.14 -6.78
N TRP A 226 -3.43 6.07 -5.99
CA TRP A 226 -2.08 6.31 -6.48
C TRP A 226 -1.53 5.13 -7.27
N TYR A 227 -1.90 3.91 -6.91
CA TYR A 227 -1.55 2.71 -7.68
C TYR A 227 -2.24 2.75 -9.05
N VAL A 228 -3.51 3.17 -9.08
CA VAL A 228 -4.26 3.37 -10.34
C VAL A 228 -3.61 4.47 -11.19
N SER A 229 -3.24 5.60 -10.59
CA SER A 229 -2.52 6.67 -11.28
C SER A 229 -1.17 6.19 -11.84
N ARG A 230 -0.43 5.38 -11.07
CA ARG A 230 0.86 4.81 -11.50
C ARG A 230 0.69 3.80 -12.63
N TYR A 231 -0.39 3.02 -12.64
CA TYR A 231 -0.73 2.14 -13.76
C TYR A 231 -0.95 2.93 -15.05
N MET A 232 -1.72 4.03 -14.98
CA MET A 232 -1.96 4.91 -16.13
C MET A 232 -0.65 5.54 -16.65
N GLU A 233 0.21 5.97 -15.73
CA GLU A 233 1.54 6.49 -16.04
C GLU A 233 2.42 5.43 -16.73
N ALA A 234 2.48 4.21 -16.20
CA ALA A 234 3.25 3.11 -16.77
C ALA A 234 2.75 2.69 -18.16
N LYS A 235 1.44 2.81 -18.41
CA LYS A 235 0.82 2.62 -19.73
C LYS A 235 0.97 3.83 -20.66
N LYS A 236 1.69 4.88 -20.25
CA LYS A 236 1.90 6.12 -21.01
C LYS A 236 0.60 6.78 -21.47
N ARG A 237 -0.45 6.70 -20.63
CA ARG A 237 -1.77 7.27 -20.94
C ARG A 237 -1.84 8.77 -20.69
N LEU A 238 -0.99 9.29 -19.80
CA LEU A 238 -1.08 10.65 -19.28
C LEU A 238 -0.13 11.59 -20.05
N LYS A 239 -0.70 12.50 -20.84
CA LYS A 239 0.02 13.50 -21.62
C LYS A 239 -0.13 14.89 -21.01
N LYS A 240 0.84 15.77 -21.28
CA LYS A 240 0.77 17.17 -20.85
C LYS A 240 -0.51 17.85 -21.35
N GLY A 241 -1.23 18.49 -20.43
CA GLY A 241 -2.52 19.14 -20.69
C GLY A 241 -3.73 18.28 -20.36
N ASP A 242 -3.55 16.96 -20.21
CA ASP A 242 -4.65 16.05 -19.90
C ASP A 242 -5.26 16.35 -18.51
N LYS A 243 -6.58 16.20 -18.43
CA LYS A 243 -7.37 16.39 -17.22
C LYS A 243 -7.74 15.03 -16.63
N VAL A 244 -7.27 14.78 -15.41
CA VAL A 244 -7.53 13.55 -14.67
C VAL A 244 -8.54 13.81 -13.56
N LEU A 245 -9.64 13.07 -13.58
CA LEU A 245 -10.58 13.03 -12.46
C LEU A 245 -10.26 11.82 -11.58
N MET A 246 -9.66 12.09 -10.42
CA MET A 246 -9.39 11.08 -9.39
C MET A 246 -10.50 11.12 -8.34
N PHE A 247 -11.01 9.96 -7.91
CA PHE A 247 -11.96 9.90 -6.82
C PHE A 247 -11.78 8.68 -5.93
N SER A 248 -12.17 8.81 -4.67
CA SER A 248 -12.13 7.77 -3.65
C SER A 248 -13.39 7.76 -2.79
N PHE A 249 -13.70 6.58 -2.28
CA PHE A 249 -14.80 6.35 -1.35
C PHE A 249 -14.28 5.99 0.04
N GLY A 250 -15.03 6.27 1.09
CA GLY A 250 -14.67 5.92 2.47
C GLY A 250 -15.90 5.71 3.34
N SER A 251 -15.70 5.18 4.56
CA SER A 251 -16.77 5.00 5.55
C SER A 251 -17.44 6.33 5.92
N GLY A 252 -18.74 6.27 6.20
CA GLY A 252 -19.57 7.46 6.44
C GLY A 252 -20.92 7.44 5.72
N PHE A 253 -21.09 7.27 4.42
CA PHE A 253 -20.20 7.07 3.28
C PHE A 253 -19.68 8.41 2.72
N LYS A 254 -18.40 8.49 2.37
CA LYS A 254 -17.74 9.70 1.85
C LYS A 254 -17.39 9.51 0.38
N CYS A 255 -17.62 10.52 -0.45
CA CYS A 255 -17.10 10.58 -1.81
C CYS A 255 -16.17 11.79 -1.92
N ASN A 256 -14.91 11.54 -2.27
CA ASN A 256 -13.88 12.55 -2.39
C ASN A 256 -13.31 12.52 -3.79
N SER A 257 -12.93 13.69 -4.29
CA SER A 257 -12.31 13.79 -5.61
C SER A 257 -11.25 14.86 -5.69
N CYS A 258 -10.33 14.64 -6.60
CA CYS A 258 -9.32 15.57 -7.01
C CYS A 258 -9.32 15.67 -8.53
N PHE A 259 -9.53 16.89 -9.03
CA PHE A 259 -9.34 17.21 -10.43
C PHE A 259 -7.91 17.70 -10.64
N LEU A 260 -7.17 16.99 -11.48
CA LEU A 260 -5.75 17.18 -11.73
C LEU A 260 -5.55 17.56 -13.20
N GLU A 261 -4.62 18.47 -13.46
CA GLU A 261 -4.08 18.72 -14.80
C GLU A 261 -2.67 18.14 -14.87
N VAL A 262 -2.37 17.35 -15.89
CA VAL A 262 -1.02 16.85 -16.15
C VAL A 262 -0.16 18.00 -16.70
N VAL A 263 0.93 18.35 -16.02
CA VAL A 263 1.72 19.56 -16.39
C VAL A 263 2.99 19.28 -17.17
N ARG A 264 3.36 18.00 -17.32
CA ARG A 264 4.49 17.50 -18.12
C ARG A 264 4.14 16.13 -18.69
N ASP A 265 4.79 15.74 -19.78
CA ASP A 265 4.59 14.42 -20.35
C ASP A 265 5.13 13.34 -19.41
N LEU A 266 4.30 12.34 -19.13
CA LEU A 266 4.63 11.23 -18.25
C LEU A 266 4.75 9.97 -19.10
N GLY A 267 5.96 9.67 -19.59
CA GLY A 267 6.16 8.55 -20.53
C GLY A 267 7.52 8.49 -21.22
N ASP A 268 8.31 9.56 -21.14
CA ASP A 268 9.73 9.54 -21.47
C ASP A 268 10.44 8.75 -20.38
N GLY A 269 11.26 7.77 -20.77
CA GLY A 269 11.77 6.70 -19.88
C GLY A 269 12.48 7.15 -18.60
N ASN A 270 12.72 8.44 -18.39
CA ASN A 270 13.34 8.98 -17.18
C ASN A 270 12.47 8.86 -15.90
N ASP A 271 11.13 8.91 -16.00
CA ASP A 271 10.27 8.81 -14.80
C ASP A 271 10.00 7.36 -14.35
N LEU A 272 10.15 6.39 -15.26
CA LEU A 272 10.17 4.96 -14.94
C LEU A 272 11.56 4.53 -14.43
N ASN A 273 12.63 5.20 -14.83
CA ASN A 273 13.98 4.88 -14.37
C ASN A 273 14.23 5.24 -12.90
N MET A 274 13.43 6.10 -12.28
CA MET A 274 13.54 6.39 -10.84
C MET A 274 12.86 5.34 -9.95
N SER A 275 12.07 4.43 -10.55
CA SER A 275 11.47 3.29 -9.84
C SER A 275 11.74 2.01 -10.62
N LEU A 276 12.80 1.29 -10.22
CA LEU A 276 13.21 -0.02 -10.73
C LEU A 276 13.83 0.00 -12.15
N GLN A 277 15.03 0.57 -12.27
CA GLN A 277 16.04 0.02 -13.16
C GLN A 277 17.28 -0.38 -12.35
N VAL A 278 17.27 -1.62 -11.82
CA VAL A 278 18.50 -2.42 -11.84
C VAL A 278 18.58 -2.94 -13.27
N LYS A 279 19.09 -2.11 -14.18
CA LYS A 279 19.69 -2.68 -15.38
C LYS A 279 20.90 -3.46 -14.91
N SER A 280 20.95 -4.74 -15.28
CA SER A 280 22.16 -5.56 -15.24
C SER A 280 23.19 -4.94 -16.20
N SER A 281 23.74 -3.80 -15.80
CA SER A 281 24.98 -3.25 -16.31
C SER A 281 26.10 -4.00 -15.62
N SER A 282 27.12 -4.40 -16.37
CA SER A 282 28.38 -4.96 -15.89
C SER A 282 28.77 -4.36 -14.54
N THR A 283 28.75 -5.21 -13.51
CA THR A 283 28.67 -4.82 -12.10
C THR A 283 29.98 -4.19 -11.66
N VAL A 284 30.00 -2.86 -11.50
CA VAL A 284 30.92 -2.24 -10.55
C VAL A 284 30.50 -2.76 -9.17
N LYS A 285 31.21 -3.75 -8.64
CA LYS A 285 30.98 -4.25 -7.27
C LYS A 285 31.34 -3.13 -6.30
N ILE A 286 30.33 -2.48 -5.74
CA ILE A 286 30.51 -1.49 -4.67
C ILE A 286 31.05 -2.24 -3.44
N ASN A 287 32.23 -1.85 -2.97
CA ASN A 287 32.81 -2.43 -1.77
C ASN A 287 32.20 -1.76 -0.53
N PHE A 288 31.12 -2.35 0.00
CA PHE A 288 30.47 -1.84 1.21
C PHE A 288 31.39 -1.84 2.44
N LYS A 289 32.39 -2.72 2.48
CA LYS A 289 33.38 -2.75 3.57
C LYS A 289 34.27 -1.50 3.64
N SER A 290 34.23 -0.63 2.64
CA SER A 290 34.96 0.64 2.68
C SER A 290 34.34 1.68 3.63
N GLY A 291 33.07 1.50 4.03
CA GLY A 291 32.34 2.48 4.86
C GLY A 291 31.73 1.92 6.14
N VAL A 292 31.75 0.59 6.32
CA VAL A 292 31.22 -0.11 7.49
C VAL A 292 32.13 -1.30 7.85
N ASP A 293 32.25 -1.57 9.15
CA ASP A 293 33.15 -2.59 9.69
C ASP A 293 32.41 -3.92 9.91
N HIS A 294 31.12 -3.86 10.28
CA HIS A 294 30.30 -5.03 10.61
C HIS A 294 28.96 -5.04 9.88
N PHE A 295 28.44 -6.24 9.61
CA PHE A 295 27.17 -6.45 8.88
C PHE A 295 26.16 -7.23 9.72
N CYS A 296 25.20 -6.52 10.32
CA CYS A 296 24.14 -7.10 11.13
C CYS A 296 22.91 -7.37 10.25
N ILE A 297 22.86 -8.56 9.65
CA ILE A 297 21.84 -8.95 8.67
C ILE A 297 20.67 -9.63 9.38
N HIS A 298 19.44 -9.25 9.04
CA HIS A 298 18.25 -9.88 9.59
C HIS A 298 18.24 -11.41 9.32
N PRO A 299 18.04 -12.24 10.36
CA PRO A 299 17.98 -13.70 10.24
C PRO A 299 16.61 -14.14 9.70
N GLY A 300 16.29 -13.73 8.48
CA GLY A 300 14.98 -13.99 7.87
C GLY A 300 14.84 -15.39 7.28
N GLY A 301 15.96 -16.02 6.94
CA GLY A 301 16.05 -17.34 6.32
C GLY A 301 17.36 -17.51 5.54
N THR A 302 17.80 -18.75 5.35
CA THR A 302 19.09 -19.08 4.70
C THR A 302 19.22 -18.47 3.30
N ALA A 303 18.15 -18.54 2.49
CA ALA A 303 18.13 -17.95 1.15
C ALA A 303 18.31 -16.42 1.17
N VAL A 304 17.72 -15.74 2.15
CA VAL A 304 17.84 -14.27 2.31
C VAL A 304 19.26 -13.91 2.71
N ILE A 305 19.83 -14.60 3.72
CA ILE A 305 21.20 -14.36 4.20
C ILE A 305 22.21 -14.57 3.06
N ASN A 306 22.09 -15.69 2.33
CA ASN A 306 22.96 -15.99 1.19
C ASN A 306 22.80 -14.98 0.05
N GLY A 307 21.56 -14.58 -0.25
CA GLY A 307 21.27 -13.58 -1.27
C GLY A 307 21.92 -12.22 -0.95
N VAL A 308 21.84 -11.78 0.30
CA VAL A 308 22.51 -10.55 0.78
C VAL A 308 24.03 -10.71 0.70
N GLY A 309 24.58 -11.83 1.18
CA GLY A 309 26.02 -12.09 1.16
C GLY A 309 26.60 -12.04 -0.26
N ASN A 310 25.96 -12.72 -1.21
CA ASN A 310 26.36 -12.71 -2.60
C ASN A 310 26.25 -11.33 -3.24
N SER A 311 25.17 -10.58 -2.94
CA SER A 311 24.92 -9.26 -3.52
C SER A 311 25.88 -8.19 -2.99
N MET A 312 26.31 -8.32 -1.74
CA MET A 312 27.17 -7.33 -1.06
C MET A 312 28.65 -7.76 -0.99
N GLY A 313 28.99 -8.95 -1.49
CA GLY A 313 30.36 -9.48 -1.47
C GLY A 313 30.87 -9.80 -0.06
N LEU A 314 29.98 -10.30 0.80
CA LEU A 314 30.29 -10.63 2.19
C LEU A 314 30.86 -12.05 2.32
N ASN A 315 31.71 -12.25 3.32
CA ASN A 315 32.33 -13.54 3.63
C ASN A 315 31.60 -14.23 4.80
N GLU A 316 31.99 -15.46 5.12
CA GLU A 316 31.33 -16.22 6.19
C GLU A 316 31.48 -15.57 7.58
N HIS A 317 32.57 -14.85 7.85
CA HIS A 317 32.69 -14.10 9.11
C HIS A 317 31.59 -13.02 9.23
N ASP A 318 31.23 -12.35 8.14
CA ASP A 318 30.16 -11.34 8.12
C ASP A 318 28.76 -11.98 8.26
N LEU A 319 28.56 -13.17 7.69
CA LEU A 319 27.26 -13.86 7.66
C LEU A 319 27.00 -14.70 8.92
N GLU A 320 28.06 -15.14 9.60
CA GLU A 320 28.00 -16.02 10.77
C GLU A 320 27.01 -15.54 11.85
N PRO A 321 27.00 -14.26 12.29
CA PRO A 321 26.05 -13.82 13.31
C PRO A 321 24.59 -14.01 12.91
N ALA A 322 24.25 -13.77 11.64
CA ALA A 322 22.90 -13.98 11.11
C ALA A 322 22.55 -15.47 11.00
N ARG A 323 23.51 -16.31 10.58
CA ARG A 323 23.33 -17.76 10.52
C ARG A 323 23.13 -18.37 11.89
N MET A 324 23.94 -17.97 12.88
CA MET A 324 23.86 -18.51 14.24
C MET A 324 22.59 -18.05 14.96
N ALA A 325 22.20 -16.79 14.79
CA ALA A 325 20.92 -16.31 15.30
C ALA A 325 19.72 -17.05 14.66
N LEU A 326 19.75 -17.27 13.35
CA LEU A 326 18.74 -18.05 12.64
C LEU A 326 18.72 -19.51 13.11
N HIS A 327 19.88 -20.13 13.30
CA HIS A 327 19.99 -21.51 13.78
C HIS A 327 19.39 -21.66 15.17
N ARG A 328 19.78 -20.80 16.11
CA ARG A 328 19.38 -20.92 17.52
C ARG A 328 17.94 -20.49 17.77
N PHE A 329 17.53 -19.36 17.21
CA PHE A 329 16.26 -18.71 17.56
C PHE A 329 15.20 -18.78 16.45
N GLY A 330 15.59 -19.22 15.24
CA GLY A 330 14.72 -19.13 14.07
C GLY A 330 14.50 -17.69 13.62
N ASN A 331 13.57 -17.51 12.66
CA ASN A 331 13.15 -16.19 12.24
C ASN A 331 12.14 -15.62 13.25
N THR A 332 12.64 -14.78 14.17
CA THR A 332 11.84 -14.08 15.19
C THR A 332 11.35 -12.70 14.72
N SER A 333 11.14 -12.54 13.41
CA SER A 333 10.69 -11.30 12.78
C SER A 333 11.59 -10.10 13.12
N ALA A 334 11.02 -8.91 13.37
CA ALA A 334 11.77 -7.69 13.64
C ALA A 334 12.77 -7.82 14.82
N SER A 335 12.51 -8.71 15.78
CA SER A 335 13.42 -8.93 16.91
C SER A 335 14.70 -9.69 16.54
N GLY A 336 14.71 -10.40 15.42
CA GLY A 336 15.84 -11.21 14.93
C GLY A 336 17.18 -10.45 14.86
N ILE A 337 17.12 -9.17 14.50
CA ILE A 337 18.30 -8.30 14.38
C ILE A 337 19.01 -8.13 15.72
N TRP A 338 18.28 -8.07 16.83
CA TRP A 338 18.88 -7.91 18.16
C TRP A 338 19.61 -9.16 18.62
N TYR A 339 19.15 -10.35 18.22
CA TYR A 339 19.87 -11.59 18.46
C TYR A 339 21.18 -11.65 17.67
N VAL A 340 21.19 -11.13 16.44
CA VAL A 340 22.41 -11.00 15.62
C VAL A 340 23.40 -10.02 16.25
N LEU A 341 22.92 -8.86 16.70
CA LEU A 341 23.76 -7.87 17.36
C LEU A 341 24.33 -8.42 18.67
N GLY A 342 23.49 -9.04 19.51
CA GLY A 342 23.92 -9.68 20.76
C GLY A 342 24.94 -10.81 20.54
N TYR A 343 24.89 -11.49 19.40
CA TYR A 343 25.90 -12.49 19.03
C TYR A 343 27.26 -11.82 18.77
N MET A 344 27.26 -10.71 18.02
CA MET A 344 28.48 -9.93 17.73
C MET A 344 29.10 -9.36 19.00
N GLU A 345 28.26 -8.87 19.92
CA GLU A 345 28.65 -8.39 21.25
C GLU A 345 29.29 -9.53 22.06
N ALA A 346 28.64 -10.69 22.13
CA ALA A 346 29.14 -11.84 22.87
C ALA A 346 30.46 -12.40 22.28
N LYS A 347 30.67 -12.29 20.96
CA LYS A 347 31.94 -12.60 20.29
C LYS A 347 33.00 -11.49 20.40
N ARG A 348 32.71 -10.39 21.11
CA ARG A 348 33.59 -9.21 21.24
C ARG A 348 34.04 -8.65 19.88
N ARG A 349 33.15 -8.66 18.89
CA ARG A 349 33.46 -8.17 17.54
C ARG A 349 33.38 -6.65 17.42
N LEU A 350 32.59 -6.00 18.28
CA LEU A 350 32.29 -4.57 18.20
C LEU A 350 33.25 -3.76 19.08
N LYS A 351 33.98 -2.81 18.48
CA LYS A 351 34.89 -1.89 19.19
C LYS A 351 34.48 -0.43 19.00
N LYS A 352 34.86 0.43 19.95
CA LYS A 352 34.59 1.86 19.88
C LYS A 352 35.07 2.48 18.56
N GLY A 353 34.19 3.24 17.92
CA GLY A 353 34.41 3.93 16.65
C GLY A 353 34.06 3.11 15.40
N GLU A 354 33.84 1.80 15.54
CA GLU A 354 33.46 0.94 14.43
C GLU A 354 31.98 1.14 14.05
N LYS A 355 31.66 0.91 12.78
CA LYS A 355 30.32 1.09 12.21
C LYS A 355 29.68 -0.24 11.89
N VAL A 356 28.44 -0.42 12.35
CA VAL A 356 27.63 -1.61 12.11
C VAL A 356 26.51 -1.27 11.13
N LEU A 357 26.49 -1.92 9.98
CA LEU A 357 25.39 -1.85 9.02
C LEU A 357 24.31 -2.86 9.40
N ILE A 358 23.17 -2.37 9.85
CA ILE A 358 21.98 -3.19 10.09
C ILE A 358 21.13 -3.24 8.83
N VAL A 359 20.82 -4.45 8.38
CA VAL A 359 19.95 -4.70 7.22
C VAL A 359 18.72 -5.49 7.66
N GLY A 360 17.57 -4.81 7.70
CA GLY A 360 16.29 -5.40 8.08
C GLY A 360 15.38 -5.67 6.89
N PHE A 361 14.69 -6.81 6.93
CA PHE A 361 13.66 -7.18 5.94
C PHE A 361 12.30 -7.33 6.60
N SER A 362 11.24 -6.97 5.88
CA SER A 362 9.87 -7.13 6.35
C SER A 362 8.92 -7.57 5.22
N ALA A 363 7.68 -7.93 5.59
CA ALA A 363 6.65 -8.37 4.64
C ALA A 363 6.48 -7.38 3.47
N GLY A 364 6.38 -7.93 2.26
CA GLY A 364 6.39 -7.16 1.01
C GLY A 364 7.79 -6.75 0.55
N PHE A 365 8.85 -7.44 1.02
CA PHE A 365 10.26 -7.21 0.69
C PHE A 365 10.71 -5.76 0.86
N LYS A 366 10.23 -5.09 1.92
CA LYS A 366 10.77 -3.79 2.31
C LYS A 366 12.12 -4.05 2.98
N CYS A 367 13.13 -3.33 2.49
CA CYS A 367 14.47 -3.33 3.06
C CYS A 367 14.68 -2.01 3.79
N ASN A 368 15.08 -2.08 5.06
CA ASN A 368 15.43 -0.93 5.88
C ASN A 368 16.88 -1.09 6.30
N ILE A 369 17.67 -0.04 6.09
CA ILE A 369 19.08 -0.02 6.42
C ILE A 369 19.32 1.05 7.48
N CYS A 370 20.10 0.72 8.49
CA CYS A 370 20.57 1.63 9.53
C CYS A 370 22.07 1.43 9.71
N VAL A 371 22.82 2.52 9.94
CA VAL A 371 24.23 2.44 10.34
C VAL A 371 24.29 2.90 11.79
N LEU A 372 24.83 2.05 12.66
CA LEU A 372 25.15 2.39 14.03
C LEU A 372 26.65 2.62 14.16
N GLU A 373 27.05 3.53 15.03
CA GLU A 373 28.43 3.71 15.46
C GLU A 373 28.57 3.19 16.89
N VAL A 374 29.59 2.38 17.14
CA VAL A 374 29.89 1.86 18.47
C VAL A 374 30.52 2.96 19.30
N VAL A 375 29.77 3.54 20.24
CA VAL A 375 30.21 4.74 20.99
C VAL A 375 31.14 4.44 22.17
N ARG A 376 31.16 3.19 22.65
CA ARG A 376 32.01 2.71 23.74
C ARG A 376 32.36 1.24 23.51
N ASP A 377 33.48 0.81 24.08
CA ASP A 377 33.77 -0.62 24.16
C ASP A 377 32.74 -1.29 25.08
N LEU A 378 32.33 -2.49 24.71
CA LEU A 378 31.28 -3.23 25.40
C LEU A 378 31.92 -4.24 26.35
N ASP A 379 31.82 -3.98 27.65
CA ASP A 379 32.26 -4.91 28.70
C ASP A 379 31.17 -5.98 28.95
N LEU A 380 31.54 -7.26 28.88
CA LEU A 380 30.65 -8.43 28.96
C LEU A 380 29.96 -8.66 30.32
N GLU A 381 30.03 -7.70 31.24
CA GLU A 381 29.34 -7.80 32.52
C GLU A 381 27.81 -7.69 32.35
N GLU A 382 27.32 -7.09 31.27
CA GLU A 382 25.90 -7.01 30.93
C GLU A 382 25.33 -8.39 30.48
N GLN A 383 24.12 -8.72 30.92
CA GLN A 383 23.46 -10.00 30.63
C GLN A 383 23.10 -10.10 29.13
N SER A 384 23.85 -10.90 28.36
CA SER A 384 23.54 -11.25 26.97
C SER A 384 22.86 -12.62 26.89
N VAL A 385 21.90 -12.78 25.96
CA VAL A 385 21.20 -14.05 25.65
C VAL A 385 22.12 -15.13 25.06
N TRP A 386 23.37 -14.77 24.79
CA TRP A 386 24.42 -15.68 24.30
C TRP A 386 25.50 -15.98 25.35
N LYS A 387 25.49 -15.32 26.51
CA LYS A 387 26.59 -15.30 27.47
C LYS A 387 27.03 -16.69 27.94
N ASP A 388 26.07 -17.57 28.12
CA ASP A 388 26.21 -18.93 28.61
C ASP A 388 26.72 -19.94 27.57
N CYS A 389 26.56 -19.64 26.27
CA CYS A 389 26.78 -20.62 25.20
C CYS A 389 27.62 -20.11 24.02
N ILE A 390 28.06 -18.84 24.00
CA ILE A 390 28.76 -18.25 22.85
C ILE A 390 30.07 -18.98 22.48
N GLY A 391 30.69 -19.67 23.44
CA GLY A 391 31.90 -20.47 23.21
C GLY A 391 31.67 -21.70 22.32
N GLU A 392 30.44 -22.20 22.23
CA GLU A 392 30.08 -23.39 21.44
C GLU A 392 29.79 -23.08 19.97
N TYR A 393 29.69 -21.80 19.62
CA TYR A 393 29.43 -21.33 18.25
C TYR A 393 30.73 -20.83 17.57
N PRO A 394 30.82 -20.82 16.22
CA PRO A 394 29.85 -21.36 15.28
C PRO A 394 29.85 -22.89 15.29
N LEU A 395 28.69 -23.48 14.98
CA LEU A 395 28.58 -24.93 14.81
C LEU A 395 29.17 -25.34 13.45
N ASN A 396 29.94 -26.43 13.44
CA ASN A 396 30.55 -26.96 12.21
C ASN A 396 29.53 -27.62 11.27
N ASP A 397 28.38 -28.05 11.78
CA ASP A 397 27.27 -28.60 11.00
C ASP A 397 25.97 -27.82 11.28
N LEU A 398 25.52 -27.05 10.28
CA LEU A 398 24.29 -26.27 10.31
C LEU A 398 23.05 -27.10 9.93
N ALA A 399 23.22 -28.34 9.46
CA ALA A 399 22.13 -29.21 9.00
C ALA A 399 21.27 -29.76 10.16
N CYS A 400 21.83 -29.81 11.37
CA CYS A 400 21.11 -30.23 12.58
C CYS A 400 20.55 -29.01 13.31
N ASN A 401 19.39 -28.54 12.87
CA ASN A 401 18.47 -27.81 13.74
C ASN A 401 17.31 -28.76 14.03
N ALA A 402 17.02 -29.02 15.31
CA ALA A 402 15.94 -29.91 15.74
C ALA A 402 14.59 -29.58 15.08
N PHE A 403 14.35 -28.29 14.78
CA PHE A 403 13.18 -27.86 14.01
C PHE A 403 13.26 -28.28 12.54
N VAL A 404 14.40 -28.10 11.87
CA VAL A 404 14.57 -28.49 10.46
C VAL A 404 14.49 -30.01 10.31
N GLU A 405 15.01 -30.80 11.26
CA GLU A 405 14.83 -32.26 11.25
C GLU A 405 13.37 -32.67 11.47
N ALA A 406 12.68 -32.07 12.45
CA ALA A 406 11.27 -32.36 12.71
C ALA A 406 10.35 -32.03 11.53
N TYR A 407 10.75 -31.08 10.68
CA TYR A 407 9.95 -30.58 9.56
C TYR A 407 10.55 -30.84 8.17
N LYS A 408 11.63 -31.63 8.08
CA LYS A 408 12.33 -31.96 6.82
C LYS A 408 11.40 -32.61 5.78
N TRP A 409 10.37 -33.30 6.25
CA TRP A 409 9.33 -33.89 5.40
C TRP A 409 8.53 -32.83 4.63
N MET A 410 8.43 -31.58 5.08
CA MET A 410 7.73 -30.52 4.36
C MET A 410 8.43 -30.12 3.07
N GLU A 411 9.76 -30.26 2.99
CA GLU A 411 10.52 -30.02 1.75
C GLU A 411 10.30 -31.11 0.69
N SER A 412 9.82 -32.30 1.10
CA SER A 412 9.45 -33.37 0.18
C SER A 412 8.07 -33.20 -0.46
N LEU A 413 7.27 -32.26 0.04
CA LEU A 413 6.02 -31.86 -0.58
C LEU A 413 6.33 -30.89 -1.72
N GLY A 414 6.36 -31.39 -2.96
CA GLY A 414 6.53 -30.57 -4.16
C GLY A 414 5.49 -29.44 -4.26
N GLU A 415 5.76 -28.44 -5.10
CA GLU A 415 4.95 -27.21 -5.25
C GLU A 415 3.45 -27.47 -5.51
N ASP A 416 3.08 -28.65 -6.01
CA ASP A 416 1.69 -29.05 -6.25
C ASP A 416 0.84 -29.18 -4.97
N HIS A 417 1.47 -29.42 -3.81
CA HIS A 417 0.78 -29.56 -2.51
C HIS A 417 0.48 -28.23 -1.80
N LEU A 418 0.99 -27.10 -2.30
CA LEU A 418 0.65 -25.76 -1.78
C LEU A 418 -0.75 -25.30 -2.24
N SER A 419 -1.42 -26.09 -3.07
CA SER A 419 -2.87 -25.98 -3.27
C SER A 419 -3.58 -26.52 -2.01
N PHE A 420 -4.09 -25.61 -1.18
CA PHE A 420 -4.82 -25.96 0.03
C PHE A 420 -6.17 -26.59 -0.34
N ASN A 421 -6.21 -27.91 -0.47
CA ASN A 421 -7.44 -28.70 -0.50
C ASN A 421 -7.74 -29.21 0.92
N ALA A 422 -8.99 -29.12 1.38
CA ALA A 422 -9.42 -29.58 2.69
C ALA A 422 -9.13 -31.08 2.93
N ASP A 423 -9.12 -31.87 1.86
CA ASP A 423 -8.79 -33.30 1.91
C ASP A 423 -7.30 -33.53 2.23
N ASN A 424 -6.40 -32.65 1.77
CA ASN A 424 -4.97 -32.73 2.07
C ASN A 424 -4.72 -32.48 3.57
N PHE A 425 -5.47 -31.58 4.21
CA PHE A 425 -5.33 -31.32 5.65
C PHE A 425 -5.81 -32.51 6.49
N GLN A 426 -6.91 -33.16 6.11
CA GLN A 426 -7.38 -34.35 6.84
C GLN A 426 -6.43 -35.54 6.69
N ASN A 427 -5.82 -35.74 5.52
CA ASN A 427 -4.80 -36.77 5.32
C ASN A 427 -3.52 -36.45 6.11
N LEU A 428 -3.08 -35.19 6.13
CA LEU A 428 -1.94 -34.73 6.91
C LEU A 428 -2.13 -34.96 8.42
N MET A 429 -3.33 -34.66 8.93
CA MET A 429 -3.67 -34.89 10.34
C MET A 429 -3.82 -36.38 10.69
N ARG A 430 -4.08 -37.24 9.69
CA ARG A 430 -4.15 -38.68 9.86
C ARG A 430 -2.75 -39.29 9.93
N GLU A 431 -1.85 -38.91 9.02
CA GLU A 431 -0.44 -39.33 9.06
C GLU A 431 0.27 -38.86 10.34
N TYR A 432 -0.04 -37.65 10.82
CA TYR A 432 0.55 -37.15 12.06
C TYR A 432 0.14 -37.97 13.30
N LYS A 433 -1.08 -38.51 13.32
CA LYS A 433 -1.61 -39.39 14.38
C LYS A 433 -1.12 -40.84 14.28
N GLU A 434 -0.60 -41.26 13.13
CA GLU A 434 -0.04 -42.60 12.96
C GLU A 434 1.45 -42.63 13.30
N LYS A 435 2.13 -41.47 13.23
CA LYS A 435 3.58 -41.34 13.51
C LYS A 435 3.92 -40.83 14.91
N ASN A 436 2.94 -40.31 15.67
CA ASN A 436 3.04 -39.92 17.09
C ASN A 436 1.81 -40.41 17.84
#